data_AF-A0A6J7IAA9-F1
#
_entry.id   AF-A0A6J7IAA9-F1
#
_cell.length_a   1.000
_cell.length_b   1.000
_cell.length_c   1.000
_cell.angle_alpha   90.00
_cell.angle_beta   90.00
_cell.angle_gamma   90.00
#
_symmetry.space_group_name_H-M   'P 1'
#
loop_
_entity.id
_entity.type
_entity.pdbx_description
1 polymer ?
#
loop_
_entity_poly.entity_id
_entity_poly.type
_entity_poly.pdbx_seq_one_letter_code
_entity_poly.pdbx_strand_id
1 'polypeptide(L)' 'MDRLPAVDRNILRIAIYEILWADEIPDPVAIDEALTLAKELSTDESSGYIHGVLGRIASIKDDLSL' A
#
# COMPACT_ATOMS: atom_id res chain seq x y z
N MET A 1 -1.56 -14.72 -15.60
CA MET A 1 -2.10 -13.60 -14.82
C MET A 1 -1.88 -13.98 -13.37
N ASP A 2 -0.68 -13.71 -12.88
CA ASP A 2 -0.29 -14.00 -11.51
C ASP A 2 -1.24 -13.25 -10.60
N ARG A 3 -2.17 -13.98 -9.97
CA ARG A 3 -3.20 -13.36 -9.15
C ARG A 3 -2.56 -13.05 -7.82
N LEU A 4 -2.21 -11.78 -7.64
CA LEU A 4 -1.87 -11.23 -6.34
C LEU A 4 -2.85 -11.78 -5.28
N PRO A 5 -2.36 -12.29 -4.13
CA PRO A 5 -3.20 -12.80 -3.06
C PRO A 5 -4.34 -11.82 -2.75
N ALA A 6 -5.52 -12.36 -2.42
CA ALA A 6 -6.68 -11.52 -2.19
C ALA A 6 -6.46 -10.52 -1.05
N VAL A 7 -5.70 -10.94 -0.02
CA VAL A 7 -5.29 -10.11 1.11
C VAL A 7 -4.39 -8.97 0.65
N ASP A 8 -3.26 -9.26 0.01
CA ASP A 8 -2.30 -8.27 -0.50
C ASP A 8 -2.97 -7.22 -1.40
N ARG A 9 -3.87 -7.67 -2.28
CA ARG A 9 -4.63 -6.76 -3.16
C ARG A 9 -5.53 -5.81 -2.38
N ASN A 10 -6.16 -6.27 -1.31
CA ASN A 10 -7.04 -5.43 -0.50
C ASN A 10 -6.24 -4.48 0.39
N ILE A 11 -5.10 -4.92 0.94
CA ILE A 11 -4.16 -4.05 1.66
C ILE A 11 -3.69 -2.91 0.74
N LEU A 12 -3.24 -3.23 -0.47
CA LEU A 12 -2.82 -2.21 -1.44
C LEU A 12 -3.94 -1.23 -1.77
N ARG A 13 -5.18 -1.69 -1.94
CA ARG A 13 -6.31 -0.79 -2.26
C ARG A 13 -6.57 0.23 -1.17
N ILE A 14 -6.54 -0.19 0.09
CA ILE A 14 -6.76 0.70 1.23
C ILE A 14 -5.61 1.71 1.33
N ALA A 15 -4.36 1.23 1.32
CA ALA A 15 -3.20 2.10 1.45
C ALA A 15 -3.04 3.08 0.28
N ILE A 16 -3.33 2.65 -0.96
CA ILE A 16 -3.34 3.54 -2.14
C ILE A 16 -4.44 4.58 -1.99
N TYR A 17 -5.61 4.21 -1.47
CA TYR A 17 -6.67 5.17 -1.23
C TYR A 17 -6.23 6.26 -0.23
N GLU A 18 -5.62 5.84 0.88
CA GLU A 18 -5.12 6.77 1.90
C GLU A 18 -4.04 7.71 1.33
N ILE A 19 -3.07 7.16 0.58
CA ILE A 19 -1.98 7.96 -0.02
C ILE A 19 -2.50 9.00 -1.03
N LEU A 20 -3.54 8.68 -1.80
CA LEU A 20 -4.00 9.53 -2.90
C LEU A 20 -5.11 10.50 -2.51
N TRP A 21 -5.89 10.21 -1.47
CA TRP A 21 -7.11 10.98 -1.17
C TRP A 21 -7.36 11.27 0.32
N ALA A 22 -6.56 10.74 1.25
CA ALA A 22 -6.71 11.02 2.68
C ALA A 22 -5.60 11.96 3.17
N ASP A 23 -5.71 13.26 2.86
CA ASP A 23 -4.72 14.28 3.19
C ASP A 23 -4.43 14.41 4.70
N GLU A 24 -5.34 13.95 5.55
CA GLU A 24 -5.17 13.89 7.00
C GLU A 24 -4.23 12.77 7.48
N ILE A 25 -3.91 11.80 6.62
CA ILE A 25 -3.04 10.66 6.91
C ILE A 25 -1.69 10.87 6.22
N PRO A 26 -0.58 10.99 6.97
CA PRO A 26 0.73 11.08 6.35
C PRO A 26 1.08 9.80 5.57
N ASP A 27 1.56 9.92 4.33
CA ASP A 27 1.91 8.77 3.47
C ASP A 27 2.79 7.72 4.19
N PRO A 28 3.83 8.08 5.00
CA PRO A 28 4.63 7.09 5.71
C PRO A 28 3.83 6.26 6.71
N VAL A 29 2.76 6.82 7.29
CA VAL A 29 1.88 6.11 8.24
C VAL A 29 1.01 5.11 7.49
N ALA A 30 0.37 5.51 6.38
CA ALA A 30 -0.42 4.59 5.54
C ALA A 30 0.44 3.41 5.02
N ILE A 31 1.71 3.68 4.69
CA ILE A 31 2.67 2.64 4.29
C ILE A 31 2.97 1.70 5.46
N ASP A 32 3.34 2.22 6.63
CA ASP A 32 3.74 1.38 7.78
C ASP A 32 2.59 0.47 8.26
N GLU A 33 1.36 0.99 8.30
CA GLU A 33 0.16 0.21 8.65
C GLU A 33 -0.12 -0.89 7.62
N ALA A 34 0.06 -0.61 6.33
CA ALA A 34 -0.07 -1.62 5.28
C ALA A 34 0.95 -2.76 5.42
N LEU A 35 2.18 -2.44 5.85
CA LEU A 35 3.21 -3.45 6.11
C LEU A 35 2.89 -4.29 7.35
N THR A 36 2.33 -3.67 8.39
CA THR A 36 1.86 -4.37 9.59
C THR A 36 0.74 -5.34 9.23
N LEU A 37 -0.28 -4.90 8.49
CA LEU A 37 -1.36 -5.75 8.00
C LEU A 37 -0.85 -6.91 7.12
N ALA A 38 0.16 -6.66 6.28
CA ALA A 38 0.74 -7.70 5.43
C ALA A 38 1.44 -8.79 6.25
N LYS A 39 2.16 -8.41 7.31
CA LYS A 39 2.82 -9.35 8.23
C LYS A 39 1.81 -10.15 9.04
N GLU A 40 0.71 -9.53 9.44
CA GLU A 40 -0.32 -10.20 10.26
C GLU A 40 -1.25 -11.11 9.46
N LEU A 41 -1.57 -10.73 8.22
CA LEU A 41 -2.64 -11.37 7.44
C LEU A 41 -2.15 -12.11 6.19
N SER A 42 -0.85 -12.00 5.85
CA SER A 42 -0.26 -12.59 4.65
C SER A 42 1.11 -13.22 4.96
N THR A 43 2.12 -13.01 4.11
CA THR A 43 3.48 -13.54 4.31
C THR A 43 4.51 -12.42 4.50
N ASP A 44 5.67 -12.77 5.06
CA ASP A 44 6.79 -11.84 5.17
C ASP A 44 7.23 -11.30 3.79
N GLU A 45 7.15 -12.13 2.75
CA GLU A 45 7.44 -11.73 1.36
C GLU A 45 6.46 -10.67 0.84
N SER A 46 5.17 -10.77 1.21
CA SER A 46 4.15 -9.78 0.85
C SER A 46 4.46 -8.40 1.39
N SER A 47 5.06 -8.29 2.58
CA SER A 47 5.43 -6.98 3.16
C SER A 47 6.46 -6.24 2.30
N GLY A 48 7.50 -6.93 1.82
CA GLY A 48 8.51 -6.33 0.95
C GLY A 48 7.94 -5.89 -0.40
N TYR A 49 7.07 -6.71 -0.99
CA TYR A 49 6.37 -6.36 -2.23
C TYR A 49 5.48 -5.12 -2.06
N ILE A 50 4.66 -5.08 -1.00
CA ILE A 50 3.75 -3.97 -0.71
C ILE A 50 4.55 -2.67 -0.47
N HIS A 51 5.66 -2.74 0.28
CA HIS A 51 6.54 -1.57 0.48
C HIS A 51 7.00 -0.99 -0.86
N GLY A 52 7.51 -1.84 -1.75
CA GLY A 52 8.00 -1.39 -3.05
C GLY A 52 6.91 -0.73 -3.91
N VAL A 53 5.70 -1.30 -3.92
CA VAL A 53 4.56 -0.74 -4.67
C VAL A 53 4.12 0.60 -4.08
N LEU A 54 3.87 0.68 -2.77
CA LEU A 54 3.37 1.89 -2.13
C LEU A 54 4.41 3.03 -2.15
N GLY A 55 5.70 2.71 -1.98
CA GLY A 55 6.77 3.69 -2.13
C GLY A 55 6.81 4.30 -3.54
N ARG A 56 6.57 3.49 -4.57
CA ARG A 56 6.43 4.01 -5.94
C ARG A 56 5.19 4.88 -6.09
N ILE A 57 4.04 4.45 -5.60
CA ILE A 57 2.79 5.23 -5.67
C ILE A 57 2.95 6.59 -4.97
N ALA A 58 3.48 6.63 -3.75
CA ALA A 58 3.74 7.87 -3.02
C ALA A 58 4.69 8.80 -3.80
N SER A 59 5.72 8.25 -4.47
CA SER A 59 6.67 9.04 -5.26
C SER A 59 6.09 9.71 -6.52
N ILE A 60 4.94 9.22 -7.02
CA ILE A 60 4.27 9.75 -8.22
C ILE A 60 2.85 10.26 -7.90
N LYS A 61 2.53 10.47 -6.62
CA LYS A 61 1.14 10.75 -6.21
C LYS A 61 0.57 12.01 -6.83
N ASP A 62 1.40 13.05 -6.99
CA ASP A 62 1.00 14.32 -7.60
C ASP A 62 0.66 14.20 -9.09
N ASP A 63 1.16 13.14 -9.76
CA ASP A 63 0.81 12.81 -11.15
C ASP A 63 -0.45 11.91 -11.25
N LEU A 64 -0.91 11.37 -10.11
CA LEU A 64 -2.02 10.41 -10.02
C LEU A 64 -3.29 11.01 -9.42
N SER A 65 -3.18 12.00 -8.54
CA SER A 65 -4.31 12.69 -7.94
C SER A 65 -5.05 13.51 -9.01
N LEU A 66 -6.34 13.22 -9.17
CA LEU A 66 -7.25 13.86 -10.13
C LEU A 66 -8.00 15.02 -9.49
#